data_AF-X0A5G1-F1
#
_entry.id   AF-X0A5G1-F1
#
_cell.length_a   1.000
_cell.length_b   1.000
_cell.length_c   1.000
_cell.angle_alpha   90.00
_cell.angle_beta   90.00
_cell.angle_gamma   90.00
#
_symmetry.space_group_name_H-M   'P 1'
#
loop_
_entity.id
_entity.type
_entity.pdbx_description
1 polymer ?
#
loop_
_entity_poly.entity_id
_entity_poly.type
_entity_poly.pdbx_seq_one_letter_code
_entity_poly.pdbx_strand_id
1 'polypeptide(L)'
;MFMAFYFSRYIKKVAASGKSAYPLPFYANVWLNLDSPADLDSAVAPSIVALVVVAGGSGPGVYPSGRPCAHVSDIWRFNAPSLDFLAPDLYMQDYETVCRDYTVKGNPLFIPEQRRDREGGCRMWLAYGTYGALGVSPFGIDTGAEAIGREYKVLTKVKDFILSALPADRFSFFFDEIEITARVDKPWVKVFGDIKVSVERAFTFGKPGPAGGLIIRLADRKFIVVGYGFQACFKGLAKGVAFTGLHSVKEMESDQEGKLRILRMFNGDETKGGEAVVMPNEEPDYGDFPVATTVPACTGVAQVEVYPGKRCLISSKIGI
;
A
#
# COMPACT_ATOMS: atom_id res chain seq x y z
N MET A 1 10.70 -22.53 20.52
CA MET A 1 12.14 -22.19 20.48
C MET A 1 13.03 -23.34 20.03
N PHE A 2 13.02 -24.51 20.69
CA PHE A 2 13.86 -25.67 20.30
C PHE A 2 13.73 -26.02 18.81
N MET A 3 12.50 -26.20 18.31
CA MET A 3 12.24 -26.50 16.89
C MET A 3 12.84 -25.45 15.95
N ALA A 4 12.57 -24.17 16.20
CA ALA A 4 13.13 -23.06 15.41
C ALA A 4 14.67 -23.09 15.40
N PHE A 5 15.30 -23.41 16.53
CA PHE A 5 16.76 -23.49 16.64
C PHE A 5 17.33 -24.60 15.74
N TYR A 6 16.77 -25.80 15.78
CA TYR A 6 17.29 -26.92 14.97
C TYR A 6 16.92 -26.81 13.48
N PHE A 7 15.72 -26.34 13.15
CA PHE A 7 15.31 -26.10 11.76
C PHE A 7 16.14 -25.02 11.10
N SER A 8 16.32 -23.86 11.75
CA SER A 8 17.17 -22.79 11.20
C SER A 8 18.62 -23.26 10.96
N ARG A 9 19.19 -24.08 11.85
CA ARG A 9 20.53 -24.66 11.64
C ARG A 9 20.58 -25.66 10.49
N TYR A 10 19.53 -26.44 10.28
CA TYR A 10 19.44 -27.33 9.14
C TYR A 10 19.36 -26.52 7.84
N ILE A 11 18.45 -25.56 7.76
CA ILE A 11 18.27 -24.68 6.59
C ILE A 11 19.55 -23.89 6.31
N LYS A 12 20.26 -23.40 7.34
CA LYS A 12 21.57 -22.77 7.18
C LYS A 12 22.52 -23.63 6.35
N LYS A 13 22.64 -24.93 6.68
CA LYS A 13 23.56 -25.85 5.99
C LYS A 13 23.17 -26.01 4.51
N VAL A 14 21.88 -26.16 4.23
CA VAL A 14 21.36 -26.27 2.85
C VAL A 14 21.67 -24.99 2.07
N ALA A 15 21.30 -23.83 2.62
CA ALA A 15 21.54 -22.52 2.01
C ALA A 15 23.03 -22.24 1.78
N ALA A 16 23.89 -22.58 2.73
CA ALA A 16 25.34 -22.39 2.60
C ALA A 16 25.94 -23.29 1.49
N SER A 17 25.48 -24.54 1.39
CA SER A 17 25.90 -25.44 0.32
C SER A 17 25.46 -24.92 -1.05
N GLY A 18 24.21 -24.44 -1.17
CA GLY A 18 23.70 -23.86 -2.41
C GLY A 18 24.48 -22.61 -2.83
N LYS A 19 24.71 -21.67 -1.91
CA LYS A 19 25.50 -20.45 -2.19
C LYS A 19 26.94 -20.74 -2.58
N SER A 20 27.54 -21.83 -2.06
CA SER A 20 28.90 -22.25 -2.43
C SER A 20 28.98 -22.74 -3.88
N ALA A 21 27.89 -23.29 -4.41
CA ALA A 21 27.80 -23.69 -5.81
C ALA A 21 27.43 -22.51 -6.72
N TYR A 22 26.42 -21.71 -6.32
CA TYR A 22 26.00 -20.53 -7.06
C TYR A 22 25.33 -19.49 -6.13
N PRO A 23 25.94 -18.30 -5.92
CA PRO A 23 25.57 -17.39 -4.84
C PRO A 23 24.36 -16.49 -5.18
N LEU A 24 23.20 -17.09 -5.45
CA LEU A 24 21.93 -16.36 -5.57
C LEU A 24 21.38 -15.92 -4.20
N PRO A 25 20.49 -14.91 -4.17
CA PRO A 25 19.70 -14.61 -2.98
C PRO A 25 18.80 -15.79 -2.59
N PHE A 26 18.82 -16.18 -1.31
CA PHE A 26 17.97 -17.21 -0.73
C PHE A 26 17.15 -16.63 0.41
N TYR A 27 15.92 -17.11 0.54
CA TYR A 27 15.02 -16.78 1.63
C TYR A 27 14.30 -18.02 2.13
N ALA A 28 13.66 -17.91 3.28
CA ALA A 28 12.72 -18.90 3.77
C ALA A 28 11.33 -18.27 3.85
N ASN A 29 10.34 -18.88 3.20
CA ASN A 29 8.96 -18.49 3.35
C ASN A 29 8.38 -19.01 4.67
N VAL A 30 7.30 -18.40 5.13
CA VAL A 30 6.62 -18.82 6.36
C VAL A 30 5.11 -18.70 6.25
N TRP A 31 4.47 -19.85 6.37
CA TRP A 31 3.08 -19.92 6.74
C TRP A 31 2.91 -19.46 8.20
N LEU A 32 2.36 -18.26 8.30
CA LEU A 32 2.18 -17.47 9.50
C LEU A 32 1.29 -18.16 10.54
N ASN A 33 1.57 -17.85 11.80
CA ASN A 33 0.75 -18.20 12.95
C ASN A 33 -0.39 -17.19 13.15
N LEU A 34 -1.40 -17.57 13.93
CA LEU A 34 -2.44 -16.67 14.42
C LEU A 34 -2.49 -16.77 15.94
N ASP A 35 -1.66 -15.99 16.62
CA ASP A 35 -1.51 -16.07 18.08
C ASP A 35 -2.82 -15.71 18.80
N SER A 36 -3.62 -14.80 18.22
CA SER A 36 -4.94 -14.46 18.69
C SER A 36 -5.94 -14.22 17.54
N PRO A 37 -7.25 -14.35 17.77
CA PRO A 37 -8.27 -13.93 16.80
C PRO A 37 -8.20 -12.45 16.43
N ALA A 38 -7.54 -11.61 17.23
CA ALA A 38 -7.34 -10.19 16.94
C ALA A 38 -6.25 -9.94 15.89
N ASP A 39 -5.38 -10.91 15.64
CA ASP A 39 -4.35 -10.85 14.59
C ASP A 39 -4.92 -11.25 13.21
N LEU A 40 -6.14 -11.80 13.21
CA LEU A 40 -6.86 -12.11 12.00
C LEU A 40 -7.37 -10.80 11.38
N ASP A 41 -7.17 -10.70 10.08
CA ASP A 41 -7.70 -9.61 9.31
C ASP A 41 -9.23 -9.59 9.34
N SER A 42 -9.81 -8.41 9.52
CA SER A 42 -11.26 -8.23 9.66
C SER A 42 -12.06 -8.68 8.44
N ALA A 43 -11.43 -8.75 7.26
CA ALA A 43 -12.06 -9.22 6.03
C ALA A 43 -12.13 -10.75 5.91
N VAL A 44 -11.55 -11.50 6.86
CA VAL A 44 -11.67 -12.96 6.85
C VAL A 44 -13.03 -13.39 7.40
N ALA A 45 -13.81 -14.10 6.56
CA ALA A 45 -15.14 -14.55 6.91
C ALA A 45 -15.17 -15.39 8.21
N PRO A 46 -16.16 -15.19 9.11
CA PRO A 46 -16.30 -15.93 10.38
C PRO A 46 -16.31 -17.46 10.23
N SER A 47 -16.78 -17.97 9.09
CA SER A 47 -16.80 -19.41 8.78
C SER A 47 -15.40 -19.99 8.56
N ILE A 48 -14.45 -19.19 8.07
CA ILE A 48 -13.03 -19.57 7.94
C ILE A 48 -12.33 -19.51 9.30
N VAL A 49 -12.78 -18.62 10.19
CA VAL A 49 -12.31 -18.55 11.59
C VAL A 49 -12.58 -19.84 12.34
N ALA A 50 -13.69 -20.55 12.07
CA ALA A 50 -13.92 -21.86 12.66
C ALA A 50 -12.88 -22.92 12.24
N LEU A 51 -12.12 -22.67 11.17
CA LEU A 51 -10.95 -23.45 10.72
C LEU A 51 -9.63 -22.83 11.21
N VAL A 52 -9.57 -22.22 12.40
CA VAL A 52 -8.32 -21.69 13.02
C VAL A 52 -7.11 -22.62 12.84
N VAL A 53 -7.29 -23.95 12.79
CA VAL A 53 -6.24 -24.94 12.51
C VAL A 53 -5.59 -24.78 11.11
N VAL A 54 -6.37 -24.44 10.07
CA VAL A 54 -5.89 -24.20 8.69
C VAL A 54 -5.37 -22.78 8.50
N ALA A 55 -5.74 -21.85 9.36
CA ALA A 55 -5.29 -20.46 9.32
C ALA A 55 -3.96 -20.22 10.08
N GLY A 56 -3.44 -21.24 10.76
CA GLY A 56 -2.19 -21.19 11.52
C GLY A 56 -2.36 -21.47 13.02
N GLY A 57 -3.53 -21.32 13.63
CA GLY A 57 -3.70 -21.70 15.03
C GLY A 57 -2.94 -20.84 16.05
N SER A 58 -3.41 -20.89 17.30
CA SER A 58 -2.88 -20.08 18.42
C SER A 58 -1.78 -20.76 19.24
N GLY A 59 -1.42 -22.01 18.91
CA GLY A 59 -0.44 -22.81 19.64
C GLY A 59 0.62 -23.44 18.74
N PRO A 60 1.89 -23.49 19.15
CA PRO A 60 2.93 -24.26 18.45
C PRO A 60 2.51 -25.73 18.34
N GLY A 61 2.44 -26.27 17.11
CA GLY A 61 1.94 -27.62 16.84
C GLY A 61 0.52 -27.65 16.26
N VAL A 62 -0.22 -26.53 16.37
CA VAL A 62 -1.44 -26.27 15.60
C VAL A 62 -1.10 -25.55 14.30
N TYR A 63 -0.22 -24.54 14.32
CA TYR A 63 0.63 -24.24 13.16
C TYR A 63 1.87 -25.15 13.20
N PRO A 64 2.45 -25.44 12.02
CA PRO A 64 3.78 -26.03 11.94
C PRO A 64 4.82 -25.18 12.69
N SER A 65 5.14 -25.66 13.88
CA SER A 65 6.03 -25.03 14.84
C SER A 65 7.46 -24.98 14.33
N GLY A 66 8.17 -23.91 14.69
CA GLY A 66 9.60 -23.75 14.40
C GLY A 66 9.91 -22.99 13.12
N ARG A 67 8.90 -22.58 12.34
CA ARG A 67 9.06 -21.72 11.16
C ARG A 67 9.55 -20.30 11.50
N PRO A 68 10.02 -19.52 10.52
CA PRO A 68 10.53 -18.16 10.75
C PRO A 68 9.44 -17.11 11.02
N CYS A 69 8.49 -17.43 11.91
CA CYS A 69 7.49 -16.47 12.38
C CYS A 69 8.17 -15.28 13.08
N ALA A 70 7.54 -14.10 13.05
CA ALA A 70 8.09 -12.86 13.59
C ALA A 70 8.64 -12.99 15.02
N HIS A 71 7.90 -13.67 15.92
CA HIS A 71 8.28 -13.86 17.32
C HIS A 71 9.51 -14.76 17.56
N VAL A 72 9.98 -15.53 16.56
CA VAL A 72 11.23 -16.32 16.61
C VAL A 72 12.26 -15.88 15.54
N SER A 73 12.03 -14.76 14.87
CA SER A 73 12.89 -14.24 13.80
C SER A 73 14.35 -14.07 14.25
N ASP A 74 14.60 -13.66 15.49
CA ASP A 74 15.95 -13.51 16.04
C ASP A 74 16.75 -14.83 16.07
N ILE A 75 16.08 -15.95 16.39
CA ILE A 75 16.71 -17.27 16.38
C ILE A 75 17.11 -17.64 14.95
N TRP A 76 16.21 -17.39 14.00
CA TRP A 76 16.44 -17.68 12.58
C TRP A 76 17.58 -16.84 12.01
N ARG A 77 17.58 -15.53 12.26
CA ARG A 77 18.65 -14.61 11.83
C ARG A 77 20.00 -15.00 12.43
N PHE A 78 20.03 -15.41 13.69
CA PHE A 78 21.26 -15.86 14.34
C PHE A 78 21.79 -17.18 13.75
N ASN A 79 20.93 -18.18 13.58
CA ASN A 79 21.35 -19.51 13.17
C ASN A 79 21.52 -19.69 11.67
N ALA A 80 20.82 -18.91 10.84
CA ALA A 80 20.77 -19.05 9.39
C ALA A 80 21.27 -17.80 8.64
N PRO A 81 22.50 -17.30 8.89
CA PRO A 81 23.04 -16.14 8.18
C PRO A 81 23.31 -16.38 6.68
N SER A 82 23.16 -17.62 6.21
CA SER A 82 23.20 -17.96 4.79
C SER A 82 21.87 -17.72 4.07
N LEU A 83 20.80 -17.37 4.78
CA LEU A 83 19.59 -16.78 4.21
C LEU A 83 19.74 -15.26 4.19
N ASP A 84 19.32 -14.62 3.09
CA ASP A 84 19.38 -13.17 2.95
C ASP A 84 18.19 -12.48 3.64
N PHE A 85 17.02 -13.13 3.67
CA PHE A 85 15.82 -12.61 4.34
C PHE A 85 14.79 -13.70 4.69
N LEU A 86 13.81 -13.33 5.52
CA LEU A 86 12.63 -14.14 5.87
C LEU A 86 11.39 -13.52 5.24
N ALA A 87 10.48 -14.33 4.73
CA ALA A 87 9.41 -13.85 3.84
C ALA A 87 8.03 -14.43 4.24
N PRO A 88 7.03 -13.59 4.57
CA PRO A 88 5.72 -14.06 5.04
C PRO A 88 4.78 -14.51 3.92
N ASP A 89 4.13 -15.67 4.10
CA ASP A 89 2.97 -16.07 3.29
C ASP A 89 1.72 -15.39 3.88
N LEU A 90 1.24 -14.31 3.26
CA LEU A 90 0.29 -13.37 3.84
C LEU A 90 -1.12 -13.52 3.24
N TYR A 91 -1.95 -14.34 3.89
CA TYR A 91 -3.32 -14.62 3.42
C TYR A 91 -4.41 -14.07 4.33
N MET A 92 -4.22 -14.15 5.66
CA MET A 92 -5.32 -14.00 6.62
C MET A 92 -5.00 -13.04 7.77
N GLN A 93 -3.73 -12.71 7.97
CA GLN A 93 -3.27 -11.82 9.02
C GLN A 93 -3.48 -10.37 8.61
N ASP A 94 -3.57 -9.48 9.60
CA ASP A 94 -3.56 -8.03 9.36
C ASP A 94 -2.35 -7.63 8.51
N TYR A 95 -2.65 -7.07 7.33
CA TYR A 95 -1.64 -6.89 6.28
C TYR A 95 -0.54 -5.91 6.71
N GLU A 96 -0.93 -4.82 7.38
CA GLU A 96 0.01 -3.80 7.86
C GLU A 96 0.92 -4.34 8.95
N THR A 97 0.36 -5.06 9.93
CA THR A 97 1.10 -5.67 11.02
C THR A 97 2.16 -6.63 10.51
N VAL A 98 1.81 -7.48 9.55
CA VAL A 98 2.80 -8.40 8.96
C VAL A 98 3.89 -7.66 8.20
N CYS A 99 3.54 -6.66 7.37
CA CYS A 99 4.55 -5.87 6.66
C CYS A 99 5.51 -5.17 7.63
N ARG A 100 4.99 -4.61 8.73
CA ARG A 100 5.79 -4.02 9.80
C ARG A 100 6.71 -5.05 10.45
N ASP A 101 6.15 -6.16 10.91
CA ASP A 101 6.89 -7.13 11.71
C ASP A 101 8.02 -7.80 10.91
N TYR A 102 7.84 -8.00 9.60
CA TYR A 102 8.85 -8.55 8.69
C TYR A 102 9.80 -7.50 8.07
N THR A 103 9.65 -6.22 8.39
CA THR A 103 10.64 -5.18 8.04
C THR A 103 11.51 -4.76 9.24
N VAL A 104 11.16 -5.21 10.45
CA VAL A 104 11.93 -4.97 11.67
C VAL A 104 13.38 -5.42 11.50
N LYS A 105 14.32 -4.67 12.11
CA LYS A 105 15.77 -4.96 12.08
C LYS A 105 16.36 -5.07 10.66
N GLY A 106 15.76 -4.38 9.70
CA GLY A 106 16.27 -4.28 8.32
C GLY A 106 16.16 -5.58 7.54
N ASN A 107 15.21 -6.46 7.86
CA ASN A 107 14.87 -7.60 7.01
C ASN A 107 14.21 -7.07 5.72
N PRO A 108 14.75 -7.36 4.52
CA PRO A 108 14.06 -7.07 3.26
C PRO A 108 12.68 -7.73 3.23
N LEU A 109 11.65 -6.96 2.90
CA LEU A 109 10.30 -7.49 2.77
C LEU A 109 10.10 -8.11 1.39
N PHE A 110 9.62 -9.34 1.36
CA PHE A 110 9.12 -10.02 0.17
C PHE A 110 7.90 -10.82 0.59
N ILE A 111 6.79 -10.68 -0.13
CA ILE A 111 5.56 -11.45 0.12
C ILE A 111 5.47 -12.53 -0.97
N PRO A 112 6.05 -13.73 -0.75
CA PRO A 112 6.12 -14.80 -1.75
C PRO A 112 4.74 -15.39 -2.07
N GLU A 113 3.80 -15.27 -1.15
CA GLU A 113 2.46 -15.79 -1.27
C GLU A 113 1.45 -14.82 -0.63
N GLN A 114 0.35 -14.56 -1.34
CA GLN A 114 -0.83 -13.87 -0.80
C GLN A 114 -2.07 -14.19 -1.63
N ARG A 115 -3.21 -13.60 -1.24
CA ARG A 115 -4.47 -13.64 -2.00
C ARG A 115 -4.28 -13.08 -3.42
N ARG A 116 -4.96 -13.70 -4.39
CA ARG A 116 -5.00 -13.32 -5.81
C ARG A 116 -6.23 -12.50 -6.22
N ASP A 117 -7.11 -12.21 -5.28
CA ASP A 117 -8.32 -11.44 -5.53
C ASP A 117 -8.08 -9.93 -5.41
N ARG A 118 -9.13 -9.13 -5.62
CA ARG A 118 -9.07 -7.66 -5.56
C ARG A 118 -8.62 -7.14 -4.19
N GLU A 119 -8.93 -7.85 -3.12
CA GLU A 119 -8.53 -7.50 -1.75
C GLU A 119 -7.01 -7.61 -1.59
N GLY A 120 -6.43 -8.76 -1.97
CA GLY A 120 -4.98 -8.91 -2.07
C GLY A 120 -4.34 -7.91 -3.03
N GLY A 121 -5.02 -7.61 -4.13
CA GLY A 121 -4.65 -6.57 -5.10
C GLY A 121 -4.48 -5.20 -4.45
N CYS A 122 -5.50 -4.73 -3.73
CA CYS A 122 -5.48 -3.42 -3.08
C CYS A 122 -4.47 -3.33 -1.94
N ARG A 123 -4.26 -4.40 -1.18
CA ARG A 123 -3.34 -4.37 -0.04
C ARG A 123 -1.87 -4.32 -0.43
N MET A 124 -1.50 -4.82 -1.62
CA MET A 124 -0.11 -4.82 -2.10
C MET A 124 0.50 -3.41 -2.20
N TRP A 125 -0.33 -2.38 -2.38
CA TRP A 125 0.12 -0.99 -2.38
C TRP A 125 0.88 -0.64 -1.10
N LEU A 126 0.41 -1.13 0.06
CA LEU A 126 1.05 -0.90 1.34
C LEU A 126 2.45 -1.53 1.41
N ALA A 127 2.58 -2.76 0.93
CA ALA A 127 3.86 -3.48 0.89
C ALA A 127 4.91 -2.74 0.04
N TYR A 128 4.57 -2.33 -1.18
CA TYR A 128 5.51 -1.64 -2.07
C TYR A 128 5.85 -0.21 -1.60
N GLY A 129 4.82 0.60 -1.31
CA GLY A 129 5.03 2.02 -1.03
C GLY A 129 5.64 2.27 0.34
N THR A 130 4.91 1.93 1.41
CA THR A 130 5.33 2.22 2.79
C THR A 130 6.46 1.32 3.25
N TYR A 131 6.37 0.01 3.00
CA TYR A 131 7.33 -0.97 3.53
C TYR A 131 8.46 -1.34 2.56
N GLY A 132 8.43 -0.85 1.32
CA GLY A 132 9.54 -1.04 0.37
C GLY A 132 9.78 -2.50 -0.01
N ALA A 133 8.71 -3.29 -0.15
CA ALA A 133 8.81 -4.70 -0.53
C ALA A 133 9.57 -4.87 -1.86
N LEU A 134 10.45 -5.89 -1.90
CA LEU A 134 11.14 -6.34 -3.11
C LEU A 134 10.16 -6.90 -4.14
N GLY A 135 9.05 -7.45 -3.67
CA GLY A 135 8.03 -8.06 -4.49
C GLY A 135 6.87 -8.56 -3.65
N VAL A 136 5.74 -8.71 -4.33
CA VAL A 136 4.53 -9.37 -3.85
C VAL A 136 4.18 -10.40 -4.90
N SER A 137 3.81 -11.62 -4.50
CA SER A 137 3.56 -12.74 -5.39
C SER A 137 2.24 -13.40 -5.00
N PRO A 138 1.13 -12.99 -5.62
CA PRO A 138 -0.15 -13.64 -5.40
C PRO A 138 -0.12 -15.09 -5.86
N PHE A 139 -0.65 -15.99 -5.02
CA PHE A 139 -0.57 -17.42 -5.26
C PHE A 139 -1.66 -17.89 -6.24
N GLY A 140 -1.31 -18.84 -7.12
CA GLY A 140 -2.26 -19.49 -8.02
C GLY A 140 -2.79 -18.58 -9.13
N ILE A 141 -1.95 -17.72 -9.71
CA ILE A 141 -2.33 -16.79 -10.80
C ILE A 141 -2.54 -17.46 -12.16
N ASP A 142 -2.40 -18.78 -12.27
CA ASP A 142 -2.81 -19.54 -13.45
C ASP A 142 -4.31 -19.40 -13.76
N THR A 143 -5.10 -18.90 -12.80
CA THR A 143 -6.49 -18.48 -12.96
C THR A 143 -6.76 -17.20 -12.17
N GLY A 144 -7.60 -16.30 -12.69
CA GLY A 144 -8.05 -15.10 -11.96
C GLY A 144 -7.04 -13.94 -11.90
N ALA A 145 -5.98 -13.95 -12.71
CA ALA A 145 -4.92 -12.93 -12.70
C ALA A 145 -5.43 -11.51 -13.05
N GLU A 146 -6.57 -11.41 -13.74
CA GLU A 146 -7.21 -10.14 -14.07
C GLU A 146 -7.61 -9.32 -12.84
N ALA A 147 -7.81 -9.96 -11.68
CA ALA A 147 -8.20 -9.28 -10.44
C ALA A 147 -7.10 -8.40 -9.83
N ILE A 148 -5.83 -8.62 -10.22
CA ILE A 148 -4.64 -7.92 -9.69
C ILE A 148 -3.78 -7.27 -10.77
N GLY A 149 -4.04 -7.60 -12.04
CA GLY A 149 -3.20 -7.16 -13.17
C GLY A 149 -3.21 -5.64 -13.37
N ARG A 150 -4.27 -4.95 -12.94
CA ARG A 150 -4.37 -3.49 -13.01
C ARG A 150 -3.35 -2.82 -12.11
N GLU A 151 -3.24 -3.26 -10.87
CA GLU A 151 -2.34 -2.71 -9.86
C GLU A 151 -0.90 -2.84 -10.33
N TYR A 152 -0.51 -4.03 -10.83
CA TYR A 152 0.81 -4.24 -11.42
C TYR A 152 1.09 -3.36 -12.64
N LYS A 153 0.10 -3.17 -13.52
CA LYS A 153 0.25 -2.26 -14.68
C LYS A 153 0.55 -0.84 -14.23
N VAL A 154 -0.16 -0.34 -13.22
CA VAL A 154 0.09 1.02 -12.71
C VAL A 154 1.42 1.12 -11.97
N LEU A 155 1.74 0.16 -11.10
CA LEU A 155 3.03 0.11 -10.41
C LEU A 155 4.20 0.08 -11.42
N THR A 156 4.05 -0.63 -12.53
CA THR A 156 5.07 -0.68 -13.61
C THR A 156 5.32 0.69 -14.23
N LYS A 157 4.27 1.49 -14.45
CA LYS A 157 4.38 2.86 -15.01
C LYS A 157 5.22 3.79 -14.13
N VAL A 158 5.27 3.53 -12.82
CA VAL A 158 5.93 4.40 -11.83
C VAL A 158 7.09 3.72 -11.10
N LYS A 159 7.54 2.56 -11.57
CA LYS A 159 8.56 1.74 -10.88
C LYS A 159 9.83 2.52 -10.55
N ASP A 160 10.30 3.37 -11.46
CA ASP A 160 11.54 4.12 -11.28
C ASP A 160 11.41 5.17 -10.19
N PHE A 161 10.21 5.76 -10.02
CA PHE A 161 9.92 6.66 -8.90
C PHE A 161 9.88 5.92 -7.57
N ILE A 162 9.27 4.72 -7.54
CA ILE A 162 9.22 3.90 -6.32
C ILE A 162 10.63 3.51 -5.88
N LEU A 163 11.44 3.02 -6.82
CA LEU A 163 12.81 2.56 -6.59
C LEU A 163 13.76 3.70 -6.20
N SER A 164 13.55 4.91 -6.73
CA SER A 164 14.40 6.07 -6.45
C SER A 164 13.99 6.84 -5.18
N ALA A 165 12.74 6.70 -4.73
CA ALA A 165 12.25 7.41 -3.56
C ALA A 165 12.89 6.90 -2.26
N LEU A 166 13.16 7.79 -1.31
CA LEU A 166 13.51 7.41 0.06
C LEU A 166 12.25 6.95 0.80
N PRO A 167 12.35 6.07 1.82
CA PRO A 167 11.21 5.68 2.66
C PRO A 167 10.46 6.87 3.28
N ALA A 168 11.16 7.96 3.60
CA ALA A 168 10.54 9.18 4.14
C ALA A 168 9.72 9.96 3.11
N ASP A 169 9.99 9.76 1.82
CA ASP A 169 9.37 10.46 0.68
C ASP A 169 8.27 9.66 0.01
N ARG A 170 7.92 8.49 0.53
CA ARG A 170 6.82 7.68 0.01
C ARG A 170 5.87 7.23 1.11
N PHE A 171 4.63 7.06 0.71
CA PHE A 171 3.54 6.66 1.58
C PHE A 171 2.49 5.97 0.72
N SER A 172 2.01 4.82 1.15
CA SER A 172 0.90 4.12 0.51
C SER A 172 -0.17 3.75 1.51
N PHE A 173 -1.32 3.40 0.97
CA PHE A 173 -2.56 3.16 1.70
C PHE A 173 -3.44 2.23 0.88
N PHE A 174 -4.41 1.63 1.56
CA PHE A 174 -5.51 0.92 0.93
C PHE A 174 -6.79 1.11 1.75
N PHE A 175 -7.91 0.85 1.10
CA PHE A 175 -9.21 0.77 1.68
C PHE A 175 -9.91 -0.44 1.07
N ASP A 176 -10.27 -1.44 1.89
CA ASP A 176 -10.96 -2.64 1.42
C ASP A 176 -12.39 -2.31 0.98
N GLU A 177 -13.17 -3.28 0.52
CA GLU A 177 -14.56 -3.02 0.19
C GLU A 177 -15.37 -2.69 1.47
N ILE A 178 -16.30 -1.72 1.38
CA ILE A 178 -17.18 -1.41 2.51
C ILE A 178 -18.18 -2.55 2.71
N GLU A 179 -18.09 -3.22 3.86
CA GLU A 179 -19.16 -4.08 4.36
C GLU A 179 -20.28 -3.22 4.98
N ILE A 180 -21.54 -3.64 4.81
CA ILE A 180 -22.79 -2.89 5.10
C ILE A 180 -22.87 -2.35 6.55
N THR A 181 -22.04 -2.87 7.47
CA THR A 181 -22.01 -2.53 8.90
C THR A 181 -20.73 -1.83 9.37
N ALA A 182 -19.79 -1.50 8.49
CA ALA A 182 -18.49 -0.97 8.90
C ALA A 182 -18.49 0.55 9.21
N ARG A 183 -17.71 0.90 10.25
CA ARG A 183 -17.37 2.27 10.67
C ARG A 183 -16.80 3.08 9.50
N VAL A 184 -17.02 4.40 9.51
CA VAL A 184 -16.31 5.33 8.62
C VAL A 184 -14.81 5.10 8.76
N ASP A 185 -14.14 4.79 7.64
CA ASP A 185 -12.69 4.58 7.63
C ASP A 185 -11.97 5.84 8.11
N LYS A 186 -10.96 5.64 8.95
CA LYS A 186 -10.09 6.75 9.33
C LYS A 186 -9.24 7.15 8.11
N PRO A 187 -9.00 8.46 7.90
CA PRO A 187 -8.11 8.90 6.85
C PRO A 187 -6.69 8.38 7.10
N TRP A 188 -6.04 7.95 6.03
CA TRP A 188 -4.61 7.68 5.99
C TRP A 188 -3.86 9.00 5.97
N VAL A 189 -2.84 9.16 6.83
CA VAL A 189 -2.17 10.45 7.01
C VAL A 189 -0.65 10.29 7.00
N LYS A 190 0.03 11.14 6.21
CA LYS A 190 1.48 11.29 6.24
C LYS A 190 1.87 12.75 6.25
N VAL A 191 2.95 13.08 6.98
CA VAL A 191 3.58 14.39 6.92
C VAL A 191 4.88 14.28 6.13
N PHE A 192 5.02 15.11 5.09
CA PHE A 192 6.22 15.26 4.28
C PHE A 192 6.78 16.67 4.50
N GLY A 193 7.82 16.79 5.33
CA GLY A 193 8.33 18.11 5.72
C GLY A 193 7.25 18.93 6.44
N ASP A 194 6.84 20.04 5.84
CA ASP A 194 5.78 20.92 6.35
C ASP A 194 4.40 20.69 5.69
N ILE A 195 4.26 19.67 4.84
CA ILE A 195 2.99 19.34 4.19
C ILE A 195 2.39 18.07 4.81
N LYS A 196 1.20 18.18 5.40
CA LYS A 196 0.36 17.04 5.75
C LYS A 196 -0.46 16.62 4.54
N VAL A 197 -0.41 15.34 4.21
CA VAL A 197 -1.27 14.70 3.23
C VAL A 197 -2.24 13.79 3.97
N SER A 198 -3.53 13.99 3.76
CA SER A 198 -4.60 13.12 4.24
C SER A 198 -5.26 12.46 3.04
N VAL A 199 -5.53 11.16 3.14
CA VAL A 199 -6.14 10.37 2.08
C VAL A 199 -7.41 9.70 2.62
N GLU A 200 -8.48 9.84 1.84
CA GLU A 200 -9.81 9.28 2.10
C GLU A 200 -10.31 8.60 0.83
N ARG A 201 -11.38 7.80 0.93
CA ARG A 201 -12.06 7.29 -0.27
C ARG A 201 -12.56 8.46 -1.13
N ALA A 202 -12.52 8.28 -2.44
CA ALA A 202 -13.15 9.22 -3.36
C ALA A 202 -14.65 9.26 -3.04
N PHE A 203 -15.19 10.47 -2.92
CA PHE A 203 -16.63 10.63 -2.73
C PHE A 203 -17.38 10.25 -4.00
N THR A 204 -18.40 9.41 -3.86
CA THR A 204 -19.36 9.10 -4.91
C THR A 204 -20.78 9.21 -4.35
N PHE A 205 -21.77 9.33 -5.22
CA PHE A 205 -23.18 9.40 -4.80
C PHE A 205 -23.79 8.02 -4.51
N GLY A 206 -23.19 6.94 -5.03
CA GLY A 206 -23.52 5.55 -4.72
C GLY A 206 -22.64 4.98 -3.62
N LYS A 207 -22.28 3.69 -3.72
CA LYS A 207 -21.40 3.01 -2.77
C LYS A 207 -19.92 3.33 -3.07
N PRO A 208 -19.15 3.89 -2.13
CA PRO A 208 -17.71 4.01 -2.30
C PRO A 208 -17.06 2.62 -2.45
N GLY A 209 -16.31 2.45 -3.54
CA GLY A 209 -15.58 1.21 -3.82
C GLY A 209 -14.29 1.07 -3.00
N PRO A 210 -13.58 -0.07 -3.14
CA PRO A 210 -12.23 -0.22 -2.62
C PRO A 210 -11.30 0.81 -3.24
N ALA A 211 -10.17 1.07 -2.58
CA ALA A 211 -9.19 2.03 -3.03
C ALA A 211 -7.78 1.61 -2.63
N GLY A 212 -6.80 2.05 -3.40
CA GLY A 212 -5.41 1.70 -3.15
C GLY A 212 -4.49 2.60 -3.94
N GLY A 213 -3.38 3.00 -3.34
CA GLY A 213 -2.49 3.93 -3.98
C GLY A 213 -1.21 4.22 -3.22
N LEU A 214 -0.35 5.01 -3.86
CA LEU A 214 0.88 5.53 -3.29
C LEU A 214 1.04 7.01 -3.65
N ILE A 215 1.66 7.75 -2.75
CA ILE A 215 2.05 9.15 -2.91
C ILE A 215 3.54 9.23 -2.67
N ILE A 216 4.28 9.78 -3.65
CA ILE A 216 5.72 10.01 -3.55
C ILE A 216 6.00 11.51 -3.67
N ARG A 217 6.79 12.06 -2.75
CA ARG A 217 7.32 13.41 -2.83
C ARG A 217 8.51 13.44 -3.79
N LEU A 218 8.38 14.20 -4.88
CA LEU A 218 9.42 14.35 -5.91
C LEU A 218 10.39 15.49 -5.60
N ALA A 219 9.88 16.57 -5.02
CA ALA A 219 10.65 17.74 -4.61
C ALA A 219 9.86 18.52 -3.55
N ASP A 220 10.34 19.69 -3.15
CA ASP A 220 9.54 20.59 -2.31
C ASP A 220 8.20 20.88 -2.99
N ARG A 221 7.11 20.56 -2.30
CA ARG A 221 5.71 20.74 -2.74
C ARG A 221 5.30 20.05 -4.04
N LYS A 222 6.13 19.17 -4.59
CA LYS A 222 5.82 18.38 -5.79
C LYS A 222 5.68 16.92 -5.43
N PHE A 223 4.57 16.32 -5.84
CA PHE A 223 4.22 14.95 -5.55
C PHE A 223 3.79 14.23 -6.83
N ILE A 224 3.95 12.92 -6.84
CA ILE A 224 3.22 12.02 -7.73
C ILE A 224 2.24 11.22 -6.88
N VAL A 225 1.00 11.16 -7.35
CA VAL A 225 -0.14 10.50 -6.72
C VAL A 225 -0.60 9.40 -7.67
N VAL A 226 -0.67 8.18 -7.17
CA VAL A 226 -0.83 6.98 -8.01
C VAL A 226 -1.86 6.05 -7.39
N GLY A 227 -2.71 5.46 -8.22
CA GLY A 227 -3.75 4.50 -7.81
C GLY A 227 -5.17 4.99 -8.09
N TYR A 228 -6.14 4.37 -7.41
CA TYR A 228 -7.57 4.53 -7.71
C TYR A 228 -8.43 4.48 -6.44
N GLY A 229 -9.62 5.08 -6.52
CA GLY A 229 -10.68 5.03 -5.51
C GLY A 229 -10.53 6.01 -4.34
N PHE A 230 -9.59 6.97 -4.39
CA PHE A 230 -9.27 7.85 -3.28
C PHE A 230 -9.26 9.34 -3.64
N GLN A 231 -9.29 10.20 -2.63
CA GLN A 231 -8.99 11.63 -2.74
C GLN A 231 -7.85 11.99 -1.78
N ALA A 232 -6.92 12.85 -2.22
CA ALA A 232 -5.78 13.30 -1.43
C ALA A 232 -5.84 14.81 -1.16
N CYS A 233 -5.90 15.18 0.12
CA CYS A 233 -5.93 16.56 0.59
C CYS A 233 -4.56 16.98 1.12
N PHE A 234 -4.11 18.18 0.76
CA PHE A 234 -2.81 18.72 1.14
C PHE A 234 -2.98 19.92 2.07
N LYS A 235 -2.25 19.93 3.19
CA LYS A 235 -2.30 21.01 4.18
C LYS A 235 -0.90 21.40 4.64
N GLY A 236 -0.54 22.66 4.41
CA GLY A 236 0.67 23.26 4.96
C GLY A 236 0.56 23.43 6.48
N LEU A 237 1.65 23.08 7.17
CA LEU A 237 1.77 23.11 8.63
C LEU A 237 2.69 24.25 9.11
N ALA A 238 3.40 24.91 8.20
CA ALA A 238 4.26 26.03 8.53
C ALA A 238 3.48 27.18 9.18
N LYS A 239 4.09 27.83 10.19
CA LYS A 239 3.48 28.95 10.91
C LYS A 239 3.11 30.08 9.94
N GLY A 240 1.86 30.54 9.99
CA GLY A 240 1.34 31.62 9.15
C GLY A 240 0.75 31.18 7.81
N VAL A 241 0.80 29.89 7.47
CA VAL A 241 0.01 29.33 6.37
C VAL A 241 -1.47 29.37 6.77
N ALA A 242 -2.28 30.06 5.98
CA ALA A 242 -3.72 30.24 6.23
C ALA A 242 -4.57 29.33 5.35
N PHE A 243 -4.08 28.99 4.17
CA PHE A 243 -4.72 28.05 3.26
C PHE A 243 -3.66 27.25 2.49
N THR A 244 -4.06 26.13 1.93
CA THR A 244 -3.23 25.33 1.01
C THR A 244 -4.09 24.99 -0.18
N GLY A 245 -3.63 25.35 -1.37
CA GLY A 245 -4.32 25.04 -2.61
C GLY A 245 -3.45 24.17 -3.52
N LEU A 246 -4.08 23.60 -4.53
CA LEU A 246 -3.38 22.89 -5.60
C LEU A 246 -2.99 23.91 -6.67
N HIS A 247 -1.68 24.10 -6.88
CA HIS A 247 -1.19 24.98 -7.94
C HIS A 247 -1.44 24.37 -9.32
N SER A 248 -1.13 23.09 -9.46
CA SER A 248 -1.38 22.35 -10.69
C SER A 248 -1.54 20.86 -10.41
N VAL A 249 -2.42 20.21 -11.16
CA VAL A 249 -2.62 18.76 -11.12
C VAL A 249 -2.65 18.27 -12.56
N LYS A 250 -1.73 17.37 -12.89
CA LYS A 250 -1.50 16.87 -14.25
C LYS A 250 -1.72 15.38 -14.27
N GLU A 251 -2.64 14.90 -15.08
CA GLU A 251 -2.72 13.48 -15.38
C GLU A 251 -1.51 13.08 -16.23
N MET A 252 -0.87 11.98 -15.84
CA MET A 252 0.37 11.52 -16.45
C MET A 252 0.13 10.17 -17.13
N GLU A 253 0.61 10.01 -18.35
CA GLU A 253 0.67 8.71 -19.01
C GLU A 253 2.12 8.28 -19.22
N SER A 254 2.37 6.98 -19.11
CA SER A 254 3.68 6.40 -19.41
C SER A 254 3.73 5.99 -20.87
N ASP A 255 4.85 6.26 -21.54
CA ASP A 255 5.17 5.61 -22.81
C ASP A 255 5.69 4.17 -22.59
N GLN A 256 6.09 3.52 -23.69
CA GLN A 256 6.62 2.15 -23.69
C GLN A 256 7.95 2.02 -22.94
N GLU A 257 8.66 3.12 -22.72
CA GLU A 257 9.97 3.16 -22.04
C GLU A 257 9.83 3.48 -20.55
N GLY A 258 8.61 3.75 -20.06
CA GLY A 258 8.36 4.10 -18.66
C GLY A 258 8.40 5.60 -18.37
N LYS A 259 8.57 6.45 -19.40
CA LYS A 259 8.68 7.89 -19.21
C LYS A 259 7.29 8.51 -19.15
N LEU A 260 7.06 9.29 -18.09
CA LEU A 260 5.81 9.99 -17.89
C LEU A 260 5.73 11.27 -18.74
N ARG A 261 4.61 11.43 -19.44
CA ARG A 261 4.22 12.66 -20.15
C ARG A 261 2.86 13.15 -19.69
N ILE A 262 2.65 14.45 -19.78
CA ILE A 262 1.38 15.07 -19.39
C ILE A 262 0.33 14.68 -20.43
N LEU A 263 -0.76 14.07 -19.99
CA LEU A 263 -1.92 13.77 -20.83
C LEU A 263 -2.89 14.96 -20.84
N ARG A 264 -3.27 15.45 -19.65
CA ARG A 264 -4.15 16.60 -19.47
C ARG A 264 -4.01 17.22 -18.09
N MET A 265 -4.64 18.38 -17.90
CA MET A 265 -4.75 19.06 -16.61
C MET A 265 -6.05 18.65 -15.92
N PHE A 266 -6.00 18.34 -14.62
CA PHE A 266 -7.20 18.29 -13.79
C PHE A 266 -7.57 19.70 -13.32
N ASN A 267 -8.87 19.94 -13.17
CA ASN A 267 -9.41 21.18 -12.63
C ASN A 267 -10.78 20.87 -11.98
N GLY A 268 -11.61 21.88 -11.69
CA GLY A 268 -13.03 21.69 -11.35
C GLY A 268 -13.28 20.57 -10.35
N ASP A 269 -14.13 19.61 -10.74
CA ASP A 269 -14.52 18.46 -9.92
C ASP A 269 -13.36 17.47 -9.69
N GLU A 270 -12.46 17.28 -10.66
CA GLU A 270 -11.25 16.45 -10.52
C GLU A 270 -10.29 16.96 -9.43
N THR A 271 -10.46 18.22 -9.02
CA THR A 271 -9.70 18.85 -7.92
C THR A 271 -10.56 19.29 -6.74
N LYS A 272 -11.87 19.01 -6.75
CA LYS A 272 -12.86 19.60 -5.81
C LYS A 272 -12.68 21.10 -5.62
N GLY A 273 -12.48 21.84 -6.71
CA GLY A 273 -12.21 23.28 -6.65
C GLY A 273 -10.87 23.64 -5.99
N GLY A 274 -9.87 22.76 -6.09
CA GLY A 274 -8.53 22.95 -5.53
C GLY A 274 -8.34 22.44 -4.10
N GLU A 275 -9.33 21.78 -3.49
CA GLU A 275 -9.27 21.22 -2.14
C GLU A 275 -8.52 19.88 -2.09
N ALA A 276 -8.75 19.00 -3.06
CA ALA A 276 -8.24 17.63 -3.05
C ALA A 276 -7.98 17.12 -4.47
N VAL A 277 -6.98 16.27 -4.64
CA VAL A 277 -6.78 15.55 -5.91
C VAL A 277 -7.68 14.31 -5.88
N VAL A 278 -8.64 14.21 -6.80
CA VAL A 278 -9.56 13.07 -6.87
C VAL A 278 -9.02 12.04 -7.85
N MET A 279 -8.76 10.82 -7.35
CA MET A 279 -8.32 9.66 -8.12
C MET A 279 -9.44 8.61 -8.07
N PRO A 280 -10.45 8.67 -8.95
CA PRO A 280 -11.61 7.78 -8.88
C PRO A 280 -11.29 6.31 -9.15
N ASN A 281 -12.25 5.44 -8.86
CA ASN A 281 -12.25 4.09 -9.43
C ASN A 281 -12.50 4.13 -10.94
N GLU A 282 -12.15 3.07 -11.67
CA GLU A 282 -12.44 2.97 -13.11
C GLU A 282 -13.95 3.01 -13.38
N GLU A 283 -14.73 2.41 -12.48
CA GLU A 283 -16.19 2.39 -12.50
C GLU A 283 -16.71 2.95 -11.17
N PRO A 284 -16.77 4.28 -10.98
CA PRO A 284 -17.36 4.89 -9.79
C PRO A 284 -18.86 4.63 -9.74
N ASP A 285 -19.36 4.26 -8.57
CA ASP A 285 -20.80 4.08 -8.36
C ASP A 285 -21.46 5.42 -7.98
N TYR A 286 -22.28 5.95 -8.88
CA TYR A 286 -23.05 7.18 -8.69
C TYR A 286 -24.48 6.93 -8.19
N GLY A 287 -24.88 5.67 -7.97
CA GLY A 287 -26.26 5.31 -7.67
C GLY A 287 -27.23 5.86 -8.72
N ASP A 288 -28.32 6.47 -8.27
CA ASP A 288 -29.31 7.11 -9.14
C ASP A 288 -28.99 8.58 -9.49
N PHE A 289 -27.84 9.10 -9.06
CA PHE A 289 -27.49 10.50 -9.30
C PHE A 289 -26.94 10.71 -10.71
N PRO A 290 -27.46 11.67 -11.49
CA PRO A 290 -27.14 11.78 -12.91
C PRO A 290 -25.80 12.46 -13.21
N VAL A 291 -25.20 13.17 -12.25
CA VAL A 291 -23.95 13.92 -12.47
C VAL A 291 -22.75 13.11 -12.00
N ALA A 292 -21.85 12.81 -12.93
CA ALA A 292 -20.56 12.21 -12.62
C ALA A 292 -19.60 13.27 -12.04
N THR A 293 -19.46 13.30 -10.72
CA THR A 293 -18.55 14.23 -10.00
C THR A 293 -17.11 13.74 -9.94
N THR A 294 -16.84 12.52 -10.40
CA THR A 294 -15.48 11.99 -10.50
C THR A 294 -15.19 11.61 -11.95
N VAL A 295 -14.68 12.57 -12.72
CA VAL A 295 -14.35 12.37 -14.13
C VAL A 295 -13.07 11.52 -14.19
N PRO A 296 -13.05 10.42 -14.94
CA PRO A 296 -12.11 9.33 -14.68
C PRO A 296 -10.66 9.78 -14.86
N ALA A 297 -9.80 9.52 -13.88
CA ALA A 297 -8.34 9.62 -13.96
C ALA A 297 -7.77 8.31 -14.54
N CYS A 298 -8.12 7.99 -15.78
CA CYS A 298 -7.93 6.68 -16.41
C CYS A 298 -6.51 6.11 -16.30
N THR A 299 -5.49 6.99 -16.29
CA THR A 299 -4.09 6.56 -16.25
C THR A 299 -3.66 5.97 -14.90
N GLY A 300 -4.34 6.34 -13.82
CA GLY A 300 -3.97 6.01 -12.44
C GLY A 300 -2.74 6.76 -11.92
N VAL A 301 -2.31 7.83 -12.59
CA VAL A 301 -1.10 8.60 -12.23
C VAL A 301 -1.35 10.09 -12.40
N ALA A 302 -1.09 10.88 -11.36
CA ALA A 302 -1.16 12.34 -11.40
C ALA A 302 0.08 12.98 -10.76
N GLN A 303 0.62 14.03 -11.38
CA GLN A 303 1.62 14.90 -10.77
C GLN A 303 0.93 16.11 -10.16
N VAL A 304 1.28 16.42 -8.91
CA VAL A 304 0.63 17.45 -8.09
C VAL A 304 1.67 18.45 -7.61
N GLU A 305 1.38 19.74 -7.78
CA GLU A 305 2.16 20.82 -7.18
C GLU A 305 1.27 21.60 -6.21
N VAL A 306 1.75 21.77 -4.98
CA VAL A 306 0.98 22.34 -3.87
C VAL A 306 1.45 23.76 -3.57
N TYR A 307 0.52 24.65 -3.25
CA TYR A 307 0.78 26.03 -2.89
C TYR A 307 0.21 26.36 -1.50
N PRO A 308 1.07 26.36 -0.45
CA PRO A 308 0.70 26.91 0.85
C PRO A 308 0.74 28.44 0.80
N GLY A 309 -0.41 29.10 1.03
CA GLY A 309 -0.55 30.54 0.99
C GLY A 309 -0.69 31.18 2.37
N LYS A 310 -0.16 32.39 2.51
CA LYS A 310 -0.53 33.29 3.63
C LYS A 310 -1.85 33.97 3.29
N ARG A 311 -2.66 34.30 4.29
CA ARG A 311 -3.90 35.06 4.08
C ARG A 311 -3.51 36.40 3.45
N CYS A 312 -3.91 36.65 2.21
CA CYS A 312 -3.80 37.98 1.64
C CYS A 312 -4.87 38.83 2.30
N LEU A 313 -4.48 39.87 3.05
CA LEU A 313 -5.38 40.89 3.56
C LEU A 313 -5.84 41.76 2.38
N ILE A 314 -6.63 41.21 1.46
CA ILE A 314 -7.43 42.05 0.58
C ILE A 314 -8.64 42.46 1.41
N SER A 315 -8.51 43.59 2.08
CA SER A 315 -9.64 44.34 2.62
C SER A 315 -10.63 44.55 1.49
N SER A 316 -11.74 43.82 1.52
CA SER A 316 -12.92 44.11 0.72
C SER A 316 -13.55 45.42 1.21
N LYS A 317 -12.93 46.55 0.88
CA LYS A 317 -13.63 47.81 0.67
C LYS A 317 -14.06 47.85 -0.79
N ILE A 318 -15.06 47.05 -1.12
CA ILE A 318 -15.95 47.38 -2.24
C ILE A 318 -17.35 47.34 -1.62
N GLY A 319 -17.74 48.49 -1.08
CA GLY A 319 -19.14 48.76 -0.79
C GLY A 319 -19.81 49.10 -2.11
N ILE A 320 -20.90 48.40 -2.40
CA ILE A 320 -22.09 48.93 -3.07
C ILE A 320 -23.26 48.42 -2.24
#